data_AF-A0A537UNU5-F1
#
_entry.id   AF-A0A537UNU5-F1
#
_cell.length_a   1.000
_cell.length_b   1.000
_cell.length_c   1.000
_cell.angle_alpha   90.00
_cell.angle_beta   90.00
_cell.angle_gamma   90.00
#
_symmetry.space_group_name_H-M   'P 1'
#
loop_
_entity.id
_entity.type
_entity.pdbx_description
1 polymer ?
#
loop_
_entity_poly.entity_id
_entity_poly.type
_entity_poly.pdbx_seq_one_letter_code
_entity_poly.pdbx_strand_id
1 'polypeptide(L)'
;MKPLKPLIISGREVLPLVEGGKGISISNGESSGAWAASGGVGTFSGVNADSYNDKGELIPQVYFGRTRRERHEELVAYAIAGGIQQARVAYERSNGQGRIHMNVLWEMAA
;
A
#
# COMPACT_ATOMS: atom_id res chain seq x y z
N MET A 1 -17.82 -16.26 24.09
CA MET A 1 -16.52 -15.95 23.44
C MET A 1 -15.73 -14.99 24.31
N LYS A 2 -14.39 -15.07 24.33
CA LYS A 2 -13.55 -14.03 24.94
C LYS A 2 -13.21 -12.98 23.86
N PRO A 3 -13.37 -11.67 24.12
CA PRO A 3 -12.98 -10.64 23.16
C PRO A 3 -11.46 -10.60 22.98
N LEU A 4 -11.00 -10.18 21.80
CA LEU A 4 -9.58 -9.88 21.57
C LEU A 4 -9.19 -8.64 22.37
N LYS A 5 -8.01 -8.67 23.01
CA LYS A 5 -7.48 -7.52 23.74
C LYS A 5 -6.84 -6.53 22.75
N PRO A 6 -7.28 -5.26 22.69
CA PRO A 6 -6.66 -4.25 21.85
C PRO A 6 -5.20 -3.99 22.24
N LEU A 7 -4.40 -3.53 21.27
CA LEU A 7 -3.00 -3.15 21.43
C LEU A 7 -2.76 -1.75 20.85
N ILE A 8 -1.75 -1.06 21.37
CA ILE A 8 -1.25 0.17 20.73
C ILE A 8 -0.26 -0.21 19.63
N ILE A 9 -0.62 0.03 18.37
CA ILE A 9 0.26 -0.15 17.21
C ILE A 9 0.36 1.20 16.49
N SER A 10 1.59 1.64 16.18
CA SER A 10 1.85 2.93 15.52
C SER A 10 1.07 4.10 16.16
N GLY A 11 0.97 4.12 17.48
CA GLY A 11 0.29 5.18 18.25
C GLY A 11 -1.25 5.16 18.23
N ARG A 12 -1.92 4.06 17.88
CA ARG A 12 -3.38 3.91 18.09
C ARG A 12 -3.75 2.55 18.64
N GLU A 13 -4.82 2.55 19.43
CA GLU A 13 -5.49 1.35 19.89
C GLU A 13 -6.20 0.66 18.71
N VAL A 14 -5.79 -0.57 18.42
CA VAL A 14 -6.30 -1.39 17.34
C VAL A 14 -6.50 -2.83 17.82
N LEU A 15 -7.31 -3.60 17.10
CA LEU A 15 -7.35 -5.05 17.26
C LEU A 15 -5.97 -5.64 16.90
N PRO A 16 -5.52 -6.72 17.57
CA PRO A 16 -4.24 -7.36 17.29
C PRO A 16 -4.30 -8.20 16.00
N LEU A 17 -4.82 -7.62 14.92
CA LEU A 17 -5.07 -8.25 13.64
C LEU A 17 -4.43 -7.41 12.53
N VAL A 18 -3.35 -7.95 11.96
CA VAL A 18 -2.62 -7.34 10.86
C VAL A 18 -2.98 -8.07 9.57
N GLU A 19 -3.42 -7.32 8.55
CA GLU A 19 -3.57 -7.84 7.20
C GLU A 19 -2.17 -8.24 6.71
N GLY A 20 -1.98 -9.53 6.47
CA GLY A 20 -0.77 -10.03 5.85
C GLY A 20 -0.69 -9.48 4.43
N GLY A 21 0.30 -8.63 4.15
CA GLY A 21 0.41 -8.06 2.82
C GLY A 21 0.78 -9.13 1.79
N LYS A 22 -0.11 -9.30 0.83
CA LYS A 22 0.04 -10.04 -0.41
C LYS A 22 0.95 -9.22 -1.34
N GLY A 23 1.87 -9.88 -2.04
CA GLY A 23 3.03 -9.28 -2.74
C GLY A 23 2.75 -8.18 -3.77
N ILE A 24 3.17 -8.39 -5.02
CA ILE A 24 3.22 -7.35 -6.06
C ILE A 24 1.79 -6.87 -6.40
N SER A 25 1.43 -5.64 -6.08
CA SER A 25 0.12 -4.97 -6.34
C SER A 25 -1.18 -5.61 -5.81
N ILE A 26 -1.16 -6.84 -5.25
CA ILE A 26 -2.40 -7.51 -4.82
C ILE A 26 -3.00 -6.89 -3.55
N SER A 27 -2.19 -6.44 -2.59
CA SER A 27 -2.69 -5.66 -1.44
C SER A 27 -2.62 -4.19 -1.82
N ASN A 28 -3.77 -3.57 -1.96
CA ASN A 28 -3.86 -2.20 -2.44
C ASN A 28 -4.53 -1.33 -1.37
N GLY A 29 -4.61 -0.03 -1.63
CA GLY A 29 -5.18 0.93 -0.70
C GLY A 29 -6.63 0.62 -0.35
N GLU A 30 -7.42 0.08 -1.28
CA GLU A 30 -8.81 -0.30 -1.02
C GLU A 30 -8.91 -1.40 0.02
N SER A 31 -8.17 -2.51 -0.15
CA SER A 31 -8.22 -3.64 0.78
C SER A 31 -7.68 -3.25 2.15
N SER A 32 -6.53 -2.58 2.18
CA SER A 32 -5.86 -2.21 3.43
C SER A 32 -6.60 -1.11 4.18
N GLY A 33 -7.16 -0.14 3.46
CA GLY A 33 -8.01 0.88 4.05
C GLY A 33 -9.30 0.29 4.64
N ALA A 34 -9.95 -0.64 3.95
CA ALA A 34 -11.13 -1.34 4.47
C ALA A 34 -10.83 -2.20 5.71
N TRP A 35 -9.66 -2.86 5.73
CA TRP A 35 -9.20 -3.60 6.92
C TRP A 35 -8.94 -2.68 8.11
N ALA A 36 -8.25 -1.56 7.88
CA ALA A 36 -8.00 -0.54 8.90
C ALA A 36 -9.31 0.10 9.41
N ALA A 37 -10.28 0.34 8.51
CA ALA A 37 -11.62 0.83 8.86
C ALA A 37 -12.34 -0.10 9.87
N SER A 38 -12.03 -1.39 9.83
CA SER A 38 -12.57 -2.41 10.75
C SER A 38 -11.84 -2.48 12.10
N GLY A 39 -10.88 -1.57 12.35
CA GLY A 39 -10.11 -1.48 13.59
C GLY A 39 -8.84 -2.33 13.63
N GLY A 40 -8.44 -2.94 12.51
CA GLY A 40 -7.17 -3.67 12.38
C GLY A 40 -6.02 -2.82 11.84
N VAL A 41 -4.95 -3.50 11.44
CA VAL A 41 -3.81 -2.90 10.73
C VAL A 41 -3.80 -3.39 9.29
N GLY A 42 -4.15 -2.53 8.33
CA GLY A 42 -4.09 -2.85 6.90
C GLY A 42 -2.69 -2.67 6.35
N THR A 43 -2.31 -3.47 5.36
CA THR A 43 -0.96 -3.44 4.76
C THR A 43 -1.02 -3.42 3.24
N PHE A 44 -0.73 -2.27 2.62
CA PHE A 44 -0.70 -2.18 1.16
C PHE A 44 0.71 -2.41 0.62
N SER A 45 0.83 -2.81 -0.64
CA SER A 45 2.10 -3.03 -1.31
C SER A 45 2.62 -1.74 -1.94
N GLY A 46 3.84 -1.33 -1.60
CA GLY A 46 4.60 -0.33 -2.35
C GLY A 46 5.26 -0.91 -3.61
N VAL A 47 5.24 -2.24 -3.77
CA VAL A 47 5.96 -2.95 -4.82
C VAL A 47 5.10 -3.08 -6.07
N ASN A 48 5.52 -2.45 -7.16
CA ASN A 48 4.74 -2.25 -8.39
C ASN A 48 3.29 -1.83 -8.10
N ALA A 49 3.11 -0.90 -7.16
CA ALA A 49 1.80 -0.40 -6.80
C ALA A 49 1.08 0.17 -8.03
N ASP A 50 -0.20 -0.18 -8.18
CA ASP A 50 -1.04 0.37 -9.26
C ASP A 50 -1.13 1.90 -9.13
N SER A 51 -1.01 2.59 -10.25
CA SER A 51 -1.29 4.01 -10.38
C SER A 51 -2.40 4.22 -11.42
N TYR A 52 -3.23 5.24 -11.22
CA TYR A 52 -4.36 5.52 -12.10
C TYR A 52 -4.24 6.93 -12.66
N ASN A 53 -4.69 7.14 -13.90
CA ASN A 53 -4.79 8.48 -14.46
C ASN A 53 -6.04 9.21 -13.95
N ASP A 54 -6.24 10.46 -14.36
CA ASP A 54 -7.40 11.29 -13.94
C ASP A 54 -8.76 10.71 -14.34
N LYS A 55 -8.80 9.74 -15.27
CA LYS A 55 -10.01 9.03 -15.68
C LYS A 55 -10.24 7.74 -14.87
N GLY A 56 -9.36 7.43 -13.93
CA GLY A 56 -9.39 6.19 -13.14
C GLY A 56 -8.86 4.98 -13.89
N GLU A 57 -8.16 5.15 -15.02
CA GLU A 57 -7.62 4.06 -15.81
C GLU A 57 -6.23 3.66 -15.31
N LEU A 58 -5.95 2.35 -15.24
CA LEU A 58 -4.67 1.83 -14.77
C LEU A 58 -3.54 2.29 -15.71
N ILE A 59 -2.48 2.85 -15.13
CA ILE A 59 -1.27 3.23 -15.85
C ILE A 59 -0.35 1.99 -15.92
N PRO A 60 -0.10 1.43 -17.11
CA PRO A 60 0.79 0.29 -17.25
C PRO A 60 2.25 0.71 -17.00
N GLN A 61 3.00 -0.13 -16.28
CA GLN A 61 4.42 0.10 -16.07
C GLN A 61 5.23 -0.32 -17.31
N VAL A 62 5.43 0.64 -18.21
CA VAL A 62 6.23 0.45 -19.43
C VAL A 62 7.57 1.17 -19.27
N TYR A 63 8.65 0.46 -19.61
CA TYR A 63 10.04 0.93 -19.52
C TYR A 63 10.57 1.31 -20.89
N PHE A 64 11.08 2.53 -21.05
CA PHE A 64 11.64 3.05 -22.30
C PHE A 64 13.16 3.21 -22.25
N GLY A 65 13.74 3.19 -21.05
CA GLY A 65 15.18 3.24 -20.83
C GLY A 65 15.94 2.19 -21.65
N ARG A 66 17.05 2.60 -22.26
CA ARG A 66 17.96 1.74 -23.02
C ARG A 66 18.98 1.07 -22.11
N THR A 67 19.27 1.67 -20.96
CA THR A 67 20.20 1.12 -19.97
C THR A 67 19.49 0.62 -18.72
N ARG A 68 20.15 -0.26 -17.96
CA ARG A 68 19.65 -0.72 -16.65
C ARG A 68 19.38 0.43 -15.69
N ARG A 69 20.23 1.46 -15.72
CA ARG A 69 20.09 2.64 -14.86
C ARG A 69 18.85 3.45 -15.22
N GLU A 70 18.64 3.72 -16.50
CA GLU A 70 17.45 4.46 -16.97
C GLU A 70 16.16 3.70 -16.59
N ARG A 71 16.13 2.38 -16.79
CA ARG A 71 14.96 1.57 -16.38
C ARG A 71 14.76 1.51 -14.87
N HIS A 72 15.84 1.60 -14.09
CA HIS A 72 15.72 1.69 -12.64
C HIS A 72 15.15 3.04 -12.19
N GLU A 73 15.53 4.14 -12.84
CA GLU A 73 14.94 5.46 -12.61
C GLU A 73 13.43 5.46 -12.95
N GLU A 74 13.03 4.80 -14.04
CA GLU A 74 11.62 4.57 -14.39
C GLU A 74 10.90 3.72 -13.33
N LEU A 75 11.52 2.64 -12.83
CA LEU A 75 10.96 1.79 -11.77
C LEU A 75 10.71 2.58 -10.48
N VAL A 76 11.68 3.41 -10.07
CA VAL A 76 11.56 4.31 -8.91
C VAL A 76 10.39 5.27 -9.10
N ALA A 77 10.24 5.86 -10.30
CA ALA A 77 9.14 6.77 -10.58
C ALA A 77 7.77 6.09 -10.45
N TYR A 78 7.62 4.88 -10.99
CA TYR A 78 6.39 4.09 -10.82
C TYR A 78 6.12 3.73 -9.36
N ALA A 79 7.15 3.29 -8.61
CA ALA A 79 7.02 2.93 -7.20
C ALA A 79 6.57 4.12 -6.33
N ILE A 80 7.15 5.30 -6.55
CA ILE A 80 6.75 6.53 -5.84
C ILE A 80 5.30 6.91 -6.17
N ALA A 81 4.96 6.97 -7.46
CA ALA A 81 3.62 7.38 -7.89
C ALA A 81 2.54 6.42 -7.38
N GLY A 82 2.73 5.11 -7.59
CA GLY A 82 1.83 4.08 -7.11
C GLY A 82 1.75 4.07 -5.58
N GLY A 83 2.89 4.09 -4.88
CA GLY A 83 2.94 4.06 -3.41
C GLY A 83 2.20 5.23 -2.76
N ILE A 84 2.38 6.46 -3.27
CA ILE A 84 1.65 7.64 -2.80
C ILE A 84 0.15 7.46 -3.01
N GLN A 85 -0.25 6.98 -4.19
CA GLN A 85 -1.66 6.82 -4.50
C GLN A 85 -2.32 5.76 -3.62
N GLN A 86 -1.68 4.59 -3.43
CA GLN A 86 -2.20 3.54 -2.56
C GLN A 86 -2.27 3.98 -1.09
N ALA A 87 -1.27 4.73 -0.62
CA ALA A 87 -1.29 5.32 0.72
C ALA A 87 -2.48 6.28 0.92
N ARG A 88 -2.75 7.13 -0.08
CA ARG A 88 -3.88 8.07 -0.05
C ARG A 88 -5.21 7.33 -0.01
N VAL A 89 -5.42 6.37 -0.90
CA VAL A 89 -6.65 5.56 -0.95
C VAL A 89 -6.85 4.82 0.37
N ALA A 90 -5.81 4.17 0.90
CA ALA A 90 -5.89 3.49 2.19
C ALA A 90 -6.30 4.44 3.31
N TYR A 91 -5.68 5.62 3.37
CA TYR A 91 -5.95 6.61 4.40
C TYR A 91 -7.38 7.11 4.36
N GLU A 92 -7.84 7.56 3.19
CA GLU A 92 -9.20 8.04 2.96
C GLU A 92 -10.23 6.96 3.30
N ARG A 93 -9.98 5.72 2.84
CA ARG A 93 -10.88 4.59 3.10
C ARG A 93 -10.92 4.18 4.56
N SER A 94 -9.79 4.26 5.27
CA SER A 94 -9.73 3.99 6.71
C SER A 94 -10.45 5.04 7.54
N ASN A 95 -10.60 6.27 7.01
CA ASN A 95 -11.11 7.44 7.73
C ASN A 95 -10.43 7.61 9.11
N GLY A 96 -9.11 7.41 9.12
CA GLY A 96 -8.27 7.47 10.31
C GLY A 96 -8.38 6.28 11.26
N GLN A 97 -9.36 5.37 11.10
CA GLN A 97 -9.50 4.17 11.91
C GLN A 97 -8.34 3.19 11.69
N GLY A 98 -8.08 2.34 12.68
CA GLY A 98 -7.03 1.34 12.59
C GLY A 98 -5.65 1.94 12.32
N ARG A 99 -4.83 1.17 11.60
CA ARG A 99 -3.53 1.62 11.09
C ARG A 99 -3.28 1.11 9.69
N ILE A 100 -2.46 1.86 8.96
CA ILE A 100 -2.02 1.53 7.61
C ILE A 100 -0.52 1.37 7.65
N HIS A 101 -0.05 0.21 7.25
CA HIS A 101 1.35 -0.12 7.02
C HIS A 101 1.59 -0.32 5.53
N MET A 102 2.85 -0.31 5.14
CA MET A 102 3.27 -0.52 3.76
C MET A 102 4.32 -1.63 3.72
N ASN A 103 4.14 -2.56 2.78
CA ASN A 103 5.18 -3.52 2.43
C ASN A 103 6.11 -2.94 1.36
N VAL A 104 7.39 -3.18 1.58
CA VAL A 104 8.50 -2.72 0.75
C VAL A 104 9.39 -3.90 0.38
N LEU A 105 9.94 -3.88 -0.83
CA LEU A 105 10.86 -4.88 -1.36
C LEU A 105 12.04 -4.15 -1.98
N TRP A 106 13.16 -4.22 -1.29
CA TRP A 106 14.36 -3.42 -1.53
C TRP A 106 14.84 -3.43 -2.99
N GLU A 107 14.78 -4.58 -3.65
CA GLU A 107 15.22 -4.76 -5.03
C GLU A 107 14.28 -4.11 -6.07
N MET A 108 13.07 -3.73 -5.67
CA MET A 108 12.00 -3.21 -6.53
C MET A 108 11.73 -1.71 -6.34
N ALA A 109 12.75 -0.98 -5.87
CA ALA A 109 12.65 0.48 -5.62
C ALA A 109 11.54 0.88 -4.64
N ALA A 110 11.19 -0.03 -3.72
CA ALA A 110 10.23 0.18 -2.64
C ALA A 110 10.84 -0.29 -1.32
#